data_AF-A0A9R1VL19-F1
#
_entry.id   AF-A0A9R1VL19-F1
#
_cell.length_a   1.000
_cell.length_b   1.000
_cell.length_c   1.000
_cell.angle_alpha   90.00
_cell.angle_beta   90.00
_cell.angle_gamma   90.00
#
_symmetry.space_group_name_H-M   'P 1'
#
loop_
_entity.id
_entity.type
_entity.pdbx_description
1 polymer ?
#
loop_
_entity_poly.entity_id
_entity_poly.type
_entity_poly.pdbx_seq_one_letter_code
_entity_poly.pdbx_strand_id
1 'polypeptide(L)'
;MEIKITLLIIVNLSLILIPVAKSQLQSGFYSSTCPKAEATVRSTVETHFKNDPTVAAALLRLHFHDCFVEGCDGSILIKGGSAEINAVPNLGLRGFEVIDDAKSQLESLCPGVVSCADILALAARDSVDLSSGPNWAVPTGRRDGRVSLASKASNLPSPLDSVDAQRQKFAAKGLDDRDLVTLAGAHTIGQTDCRFFRYRLYNFTTTGNSDPTLSQSTLTDFQKQCPRSSDGTERVALDKDSQLKFDVNYFKNVRDGNGVLESDQRLWGDPTTRDIVQKYAGTLRGLLGLRFDFEFKKSMVKMSSIEVKTGREFRSNVRQFQSSFCGKSIATVEFTRTDAYTNHKSVSKINSLFSLGKKKVKTIKRETVIPDPDYRIPIVLLGFAGGLVYGDNLLAAAPVGLLGLLLLFQTTRVRFVFDDEALEVKVGKELDESGENVFVGGKNRWKYSSFVNWELWWPNFPILVYFKETQTKPEGQIHFFPVIFNGKQLYDVMVERAGPSKTSGPN
;
A
#
# COMPACT_ATOMS: atom_id res chain seq x y z
N MET A 1 42.34 -9.37 40.81
CA MET A 1 42.52 -8.49 39.63
C MET A 1 41.66 -8.92 38.44
N GLU A 2 41.23 -10.19 38.38
CA GLU A 2 40.46 -10.73 37.25
C GLU A 2 38.98 -10.30 37.22
N ILE A 3 38.35 -10.04 38.37
CA ILE A 3 36.92 -9.68 38.43
C ILE A 3 36.65 -8.25 37.87
N LYS A 4 37.66 -7.36 37.89
CA LYS A 4 37.52 -5.98 37.38
C LYS A 4 37.63 -5.90 35.84
N ILE A 5 38.23 -6.89 35.18
CA ILE A 5 38.40 -6.91 33.72
C ILE A 5 37.12 -7.44 33.04
N THR A 6 36.44 -8.40 33.66
CA THR A 6 35.17 -8.94 33.13
C THR A 6 34.03 -7.91 33.14
N LEU A 7 33.96 -7.06 34.16
CA LEU A 7 32.96 -5.98 34.22
C LEU A 7 33.19 -4.89 33.15
N LEU A 8 34.46 -4.60 32.81
CA LEU A 8 34.79 -3.58 31.80
C LEU A 8 34.46 -4.04 30.37
N ILE A 9 34.48 -5.35 30.11
CA ILE A 9 34.10 -5.94 28.82
C ILE A 9 32.58 -5.98 28.66
N ILE A 10 31.82 -6.30 29.72
CA ILE A 10 30.35 -6.34 29.68
C ILE A 10 29.75 -4.93 29.56
N VAL A 11 30.35 -3.93 30.20
CA VAL A 11 29.92 -2.52 30.09
C VAL A 11 30.25 -1.92 28.72
N ASN A 12 31.32 -2.39 28.03
CA ASN A 12 31.62 -1.98 26.65
C ASN A 12 30.77 -2.72 25.58
N LEU A 13 30.31 -3.95 25.84
CA LEU A 13 29.41 -4.66 24.93
C LEU A 13 27.95 -4.14 24.98
N SER A 14 27.59 -3.42 26.04
CA SER A 14 26.23 -2.89 26.25
C SER A 14 25.96 -1.56 25.53
N LEU A 15 26.94 -1.01 24.80
CA LEU A 15 26.88 0.31 24.15
C LEU A 15 26.78 0.27 22.61
N ILE A 16 26.57 -0.89 21.98
CA ILE A 16 26.48 -1.02 20.50
C ILE A 16 25.18 -1.67 19.99
N LEU A 17 24.11 -1.66 20.79
CA LEU A 17 22.76 -2.01 20.29
C LEU A 17 21.85 -0.79 20.38
N ILE A 18 22.17 0.25 19.62
CA ILE A 18 21.15 1.20 19.19
C ILE A 18 20.25 0.44 18.21
N PRO A 19 18.96 0.21 18.50
CA PRO A 19 18.05 -0.32 17.49
C PRO A 19 18.05 0.66 16.31
N VAL A 20 18.57 0.20 15.17
CA VAL A 20 18.39 0.88 13.90
C VAL A 20 16.90 0.76 13.56
N ALA A 21 16.09 1.73 13.99
CA ALA A 21 14.72 1.84 13.48
C ALA A 21 14.86 2.20 12.00
N LYS A 22 14.74 1.18 11.14
CA LYS A 22 14.44 1.36 9.72
C LYS A 22 13.12 2.12 9.68
N SER A 23 13.14 3.31 9.08
CA SER A 23 11.93 4.11 8.90
C SER A 23 11.08 3.40 7.85
N GLN A 24 10.24 2.45 8.25
CA GLN A 24 9.35 1.78 7.31
C GLN A 24 8.31 2.77 6.77
N LEU A 25 7.83 2.53 5.55
CA LEU A 25 6.70 3.27 5.01
C LEU A 25 5.49 3.09 5.94
N GLN A 26 4.72 4.14 6.13
CA GLN A 26 3.54 4.10 7.00
C GLN A 26 2.40 4.90 6.36
N SER A 27 1.17 4.43 6.54
CA SER A 27 0.00 5.23 6.21
C SER A 27 -0.04 6.47 7.13
N GLY A 28 -0.39 7.62 6.57
CA GLY A 28 -0.41 8.87 7.34
C GLY A 28 0.96 9.39 7.78
N PHE A 29 2.05 9.06 7.07
CA PHE A 29 3.41 9.55 7.36
C PHE A 29 3.48 11.09 7.47
N TYR A 30 2.67 11.79 6.67
CA TYR A 30 2.62 13.26 6.64
C TYR A 30 1.58 13.88 7.59
N SER A 31 0.88 13.08 8.40
CA SER A 31 -0.26 13.55 9.23
C SER A 31 0.09 14.69 10.18
N SER A 32 1.31 14.75 10.70
CA SER A 32 1.78 15.82 11.60
C SER A 32 2.61 16.90 10.91
N THR A 33 3.21 16.61 9.75
CA THR A 33 4.19 17.48 9.07
C THR A 33 3.61 18.19 7.85
N CYS A 34 2.70 17.54 7.12
CA CYS A 34 1.93 18.13 6.04
C CYS A 34 0.54 17.47 5.98
N PRO A 35 -0.39 17.85 6.89
CA PRO A 35 -1.69 17.17 7.03
C PRO A 35 -2.55 17.19 5.77
N LYS A 36 -2.33 18.17 4.88
CA LYS A 36 -3.04 18.32 3.60
C LYS A 36 -2.38 17.57 2.44
N ALA A 37 -1.28 16.86 2.65
CA ALA A 37 -0.49 16.29 1.57
C ALA A 37 -1.30 15.40 0.61
N GLU A 38 -1.97 14.37 1.14
CA GLU A 38 -2.75 13.44 0.31
C GLU A 38 -3.94 14.13 -0.36
N ALA A 39 -4.60 15.06 0.33
CA ALA A 39 -5.73 15.81 -0.22
C ALA A 39 -5.30 16.76 -1.36
N THR A 40 -4.14 17.39 -1.23
CA THR A 40 -3.56 18.23 -2.29
C THR A 40 -3.22 17.40 -3.51
N VAL A 41 -2.54 16.25 -3.36
CA VAL A 41 -2.25 15.36 -4.51
C VAL A 41 -3.54 14.90 -5.18
N ARG A 42 -4.52 14.43 -4.41
CA ARG A 42 -5.84 14.00 -4.91
C ARG A 42 -6.52 15.09 -5.72
N SER A 43 -6.55 16.31 -5.20
CA SER A 43 -7.19 17.46 -5.85
C SER A 43 -6.47 17.84 -7.15
N THR A 44 -5.14 17.80 -7.17
CA THR A 44 -4.36 18.08 -8.39
C THR A 44 -4.66 17.02 -9.45
N VAL A 45 -4.57 15.73 -9.11
CA VAL A 45 -4.86 14.63 -10.04
C VAL A 45 -6.28 14.72 -10.57
N GLU A 46 -7.26 15.03 -9.71
CA GLU A 46 -8.66 15.19 -10.13
C GLU A 46 -8.85 16.34 -11.13
N THR A 47 -8.19 17.48 -10.92
CA THR A 47 -8.20 18.60 -11.87
C THR A 47 -7.67 18.20 -13.24
N HIS A 48 -6.52 17.51 -13.28
CA HIS A 48 -5.94 17.06 -14.54
C HIS A 48 -6.79 15.96 -15.20
N PHE A 49 -7.35 15.04 -14.41
CA PHE A 49 -8.23 13.98 -14.90
C PHE A 49 -9.52 14.52 -15.52
N LYS A 50 -10.11 15.58 -14.95
CA LYS A 50 -11.30 16.24 -15.54
C LYS A 50 -11.02 16.83 -16.92
N ASN A 51 -9.80 17.28 -17.16
CA ASN A 51 -9.37 17.83 -18.45
C ASN A 51 -8.98 16.73 -19.44
N ASP A 52 -8.24 15.72 -18.98
CA ASP A 52 -7.83 14.55 -19.76
C ASP A 52 -7.97 13.27 -18.91
N PRO A 53 -9.07 12.51 -19.07
CA PRO A 53 -9.28 11.26 -18.33
C PRO A 53 -8.20 10.20 -18.58
N THR A 54 -7.50 10.29 -19.71
CA THR A 54 -6.45 9.31 -20.04
C THR A 54 -5.22 9.47 -19.15
N VAL A 55 -5.05 10.61 -18.46
CA VAL A 55 -3.94 10.87 -17.53
C VAL A 55 -3.88 9.85 -16.39
N ALA A 56 -5.01 9.25 -16.01
CA ALA A 56 -5.05 8.23 -14.98
C ALA A 56 -4.16 7.02 -15.32
N ALA A 57 -4.27 6.50 -16.55
CA ALA A 57 -3.43 5.41 -17.03
C ALA A 57 -1.96 5.83 -17.12
N ALA A 58 -1.70 7.10 -17.49
CA ALA A 58 -0.33 7.61 -17.59
C ALA A 58 0.37 7.69 -16.22
N LEU A 59 -0.31 8.18 -15.19
CA LEU A 59 0.23 8.29 -13.83
C LEU A 59 0.43 6.92 -13.20
N LEU A 60 -0.50 5.98 -13.43
CA LEU A 60 -0.36 4.61 -12.98
C LEU A 60 0.85 3.93 -13.62
N ARG A 61 1.03 4.09 -14.94
CA ARG A 61 2.21 3.60 -15.68
C ARG A 61 3.49 4.28 -15.17
N LEU A 62 3.48 5.59 -14.95
CA LEU A 62 4.64 6.33 -14.48
C LEU A 62 5.16 5.80 -13.13
N HIS A 63 4.26 5.48 -12.20
CA HIS A 63 4.62 4.88 -10.91
C HIS A 63 5.16 3.45 -11.05
N PHE A 64 4.59 2.63 -11.93
CA PHE A 64 5.16 1.30 -12.24
C PHE A 64 6.59 1.41 -12.77
N HIS A 65 6.82 2.32 -13.71
CA HIS A 65 8.12 2.55 -14.33
C HIS A 65 9.17 3.07 -13.33
N ASP A 66 8.77 3.90 -12.36
CA ASP A 66 9.62 4.30 -11.23
C ASP A 66 10.00 3.07 -10.39
N CYS A 67 9.02 2.35 -9.86
CA CYS A 67 9.25 1.23 -8.94
C CYS A 67 10.11 0.10 -9.51
N PHE A 68 10.04 -0.14 -10.82
CA PHE A 68 10.80 -1.21 -11.46
C PHE A 68 12.25 -0.83 -11.80
N VAL A 69 12.65 0.43 -11.65
CA VAL A 69 14.01 0.91 -11.90
C VAL A 69 14.55 1.53 -10.61
N GLU A 70 15.52 0.86 -9.96
CA GLU A 70 16.14 1.33 -8.69
C GLU A 70 15.18 1.49 -7.50
N GLY A 71 13.93 1.06 -7.63
CA GLY A 71 12.90 1.13 -6.60
C GLY A 71 12.02 2.35 -6.72
N CYS A 72 10.99 2.43 -5.87
CA CYS A 72 10.07 3.57 -5.90
C CYS A 72 10.74 4.78 -5.22
N ASP A 73 11.52 5.54 -5.97
CA ASP A 73 12.32 6.65 -5.48
C ASP A 73 12.18 7.94 -6.31
N GLY A 74 11.28 8.01 -7.28
CA GLY A 74 11.09 9.19 -8.12
C GLY A 74 12.26 9.46 -9.07
N SER A 75 13.19 8.52 -9.27
CA SER A 75 14.31 8.64 -10.23
C SER A 75 13.84 8.84 -11.66
N ILE A 76 12.67 8.30 -12.04
CA ILE A 76 12.05 8.51 -13.35
C ILE A 76 11.76 9.99 -13.66
N LEU A 77 11.59 10.81 -12.63
CA LEU A 77 11.26 12.24 -12.77
C LEU A 77 12.51 13.10 -13.04
N ILE A 78 13.71 12.57 -12.81
CA ILE A 78 14.97 13.29 -13.01
C ILE A 78 15.22 13.47 -14.50
N LYS A 79 15.50 14.71 -14.91
CA LYS A 79 15.77 15.08 -16.30
C LYS A 79 17.27 15.19 -16.56
N GLY A 80 17.72 14.78 -17.74
CA GLY A 80 19.13 14.84 -18.15
C GLY A 80 19.40 14.01 -19.40
N GLY A 81 20.57 14.16 -20.03
CA GLY A 81 20.91 13.43 -21.26
C GLY A 81 20.93 11.91 -21.08
N SER A 82 21.37 11.43 -19.91
CA SER A 82 21.43 10.00 -19.56
C SER A 82 20.21 9.50 -18.78
N ALA A 83 19.18 10.32 -18.57
CA ALA A 83 18.09 10.01 -17.66
C ALA A 83 17.19 8.87 -18.15
N GLU A 84 16.50 8.21 -17.23
CA GLU A 84 15.59 7.09 -17.50
C GLU A 84 14.51 7.44 -18.51
N ILE A 85 13.96 8.64 -18.47
CA ILE A 85 12.92 9.08 -19.42
C ILE A 85 13.34 8.92 -20.90
N ASN A 86 14.65 8.90 -21.19
CA ASN A 86 15.18 8.72 -22.55
C ASN A 86 15.35 7.23 -22.95
N ALA A 87 15.08 6.29 -22.04
CA ALA A 87 15.17 4.87 -22.34
C ALA A 87 14.03 4.41 -23.25
N VAL A 88 14.30 3.41 -24.10
CA VAL A 88 13.30 2.86 -25.05
C VAL A 88 11.99 2.44 -24.37
N PRO A 89 11.99 1.74 -23.21
CA PRO A 89 10.74 1.36 -22.55
C PRO A 89 9.95 2.56 -22.00
N ASN A 90 10.63 3.68 -21.76
CA ASN A 90 10.04 4.91 -21.21
C ASN A 90 9.51 5.86 -22.28
N LEU A 91 9.65 5.51 -23.57
CA LEU A 91 9.02 6.24 -24.66
C LEU A 91 7.50 6.28 -24.47
N GLY A 92 6.93 7.48 -24.61
CA GLY A 92 5.50 7.73 -24.43
C GLY A 92 5.03 7.83 -22.97
N LEU A 93 5.93 7.82 -21.97
CA LEU A 93 5.55 8.25 -20.62
C LEU A 93 5.11 9.72 -20.62
N ARG A 94 4.11 10.03 -19.80
CA ARG A 94 3.54 11.38 -19.64
C ARG A 94 2.92 11.52 -18.24
N GLY A 95 2.35 12.69 -17.92
CA GLY A 95 1.80 12.96 -16.59
C GLY A 95 2.81 13.58 -15.62
N PHE A 96 4.02 13.89 -16.09
CA PHE A 96 5.06 14.57 -15.32
C PHE A 96 4.59 15.94 -14.82
N GLU A 97 3.82 16.64 -15.63
CA GLU A 97 3.21 17.94 -15.33
C GLU A 97 2.25 17.88 -14.13
N VAL A 98 1.54 16.77 -13.94
CA VAL A 98 0.65 16.58 -12.78
C VAL A 98 1.46 16.45 -11.50
N ILE A 99 2.59 15.72 -11.57
CA ILE A 99 3.51 15.54 -10.46
C ILE A 99 4.20 16.87 -10.10
N ASP A 100 4.65 17.62 -11.10
CA ASP A 100 5.27 18.94 -10.92
C ASP A 100 4.28 19.95 -10.31
N ASP A 101 3.02 19.97 -10.76
CA ASP A 101 1.96 20.81 -10.21
C ASP A 101 1.63 20.45 -8.75
N ALA A 102 1.43 19.16 -8.46
CA ALA A 102 1.19 18.69 -7.10
C ALA A 102 2.37 19.04 -6.19
N LYS A 103 3.61 18.86 -6.67
CA LYS A 103 4.82 19.23 -5.92
C LYS A 103 4.87 20.72 -5.63
N SER A 104 4.59 21.57 -6.62
CA SER A 104 4.58 23.03 -6.45
C SER A 104 3.59 23.47 -5.36
N GLN A 105 2.37 22.92 -5.40
CA GLN A 105 1.35 23.21 -4.39
C GLN A 105 1.77 22.72 -3.00
N LEU A 106 2.34 21.52 -2.89
CA LEU A 106 2.84 20.98 -1.64
C LEU A 106 4.01 21.79 -1.07
N GLU A 107 4.94 22.24 -1.90
CA GLU A 107 6.06 23.09 -1.46
C GLU A 107 5.59 24.45 -0.94
N SER A 108 4.47 24.97 -1.45
CA SER A 108 3.86 26.20 -0.89
C SER A 108 3.21 25.99 0.48
N LEU A 109 2.72 24.77 0.76
CA LEU A 109 2.02 24.43 2.00
C LEU A 109 2.97 23.92 3.09
N CYS A 110 3.95 23.10 2.71
CA CYS A 110 4.85 22.39 3.59
C CYS A 110 6.22 22.19 2.92
N PRO A 111 7.03 23.27 2.85
CA PRO A 111 8.31 23.26 2.13
C PRO A 111 9.23 22.12 2.56
N GLY A 112 9.76 21.37 1.58
CA GLY A 112 10.71 20.28 1.81
C GLY A 112 10.15 19.08 2.57
N VAL A 113 8.84 18.94 2.72
CA VAL A 113 8.26 17.84 3.51
C VAL A 113 7.99 16.61 2.65
N VAL A 114 7.21 16.75 1.57
CA VAL A 114 6.69 15.61 0.78
C VAL A 114 7.64 15.25 -0.35
N SER A 115 8.02 13.98 -0.46
CA SER A 115 8.89 13.49 -1.54
C SER A 115 8.14 13.34 -2.87
N CYS A 116 8.85 13.48 -3.99
CA CYS A 116 8.30 13.22 -5.32
C CYS A 116 7.92 11.74 -5.51
N ALA A 117 8.69 10.83 -4.92
CA ALA A 117 8.37 9.41 -4.88
C ALA A 117 7.01 9.12 -4.22
N ASP A 118 6.67 9.82 -3.13
CA ASP A 118 5.35 9.65 -2.52
C ASP A 118 4.23 10.33 -3.33
N ILE A 119 4.51 11.43 -4.02
CA ILE A 119 3.53 12.06 -4.95
C ILE A 119 3.18 11.08 -6.07
N LEU A 120 4.15 10.37 -6.66
CA LEU A 120 3.90 9.32 -7.66
C LEU A 120 2.98 8.22 -7.12
N ALA A 121 3.28 7.68 -5.94
CA ALA A 121 2.51 6.61 -5.33
C ALA A 121 1.06 7.04 -5.02
N LEU A 122 0.88 8.26 -4.49
CA LEU A 122 -0.44 8.83 -4.23
C LEU A 122 -1.21 9.09 -5.52
N ALA A 123 -0.55 9.67 -6.53
CA ALA A 123 -1.17 9.97 -7.82
C ALA A 123 -1.62 8.71 -8.56
N ALA A 124 -0.86 7.61 -8.47
CA ALA A 124 -1.25 6.32 -9.03
C ALA A 124 -2.51 5.75 -8.35
N ARG A 125 -2.62 5.85 -7.02
CA ARG A 125 -3.83 5.47 -6.29
C ARG A 125 -5.02 6.31 -6.69
N ASP A 126 -4.85 7.63 -6.71
CA ASP A 126 -5.91 8.59 -7.04
C ASP A 126 -6.43 8.39 -8.47
N SER A 127 -5.54 8.04 -9.39
CA SER A 127 -5.86 7.70 -10.79
C SER A 127 -6.75 6.47 -10.90
N VAL A 128 -6.45 5.41 -10.15
CA VAL A 128 -7.25 4.18 -10.14
C VAL A 128 -8.64 4.44 -9.55
N ASP A 129 -8.71 5.16 -8.43
CA ASP A 129 -9.98 5.53 -7.79
C ASP A 129 -10.87 6.39 -8.71
N LEU A 130 -10.29 7.40 -9.38
CA LEU A 130 -11.01 8.24 -10.35
C LEU A 130 -11.55 7.46 -11.55
N SER A 131 -10.83 6.42 -11.98
CA SER A 131 -11.29 5.50 -13.02
C SER A 131 -12.27 4.44 -12.51
N SER A 132 -12.98 4.68 -11.38
CA SER A 132 -13.93 3.73 -10.76
C SER A 132 -13.32 2.43 -10.23
N GLY A 133 -12.01 2.44 -10.01
CA GLY A 133 -11.26 1.31 -9.46
C GLY A 133 -11.21 1.30 -7.93
N PRO A 134 -10.42 0.39 -7.36
CA PRO A 134 -10.21 0.32 -5.91
C PRO A 134 -9.48 1.54 -5.34
N ASN A 135 -9.88 1.97 -4.14
CA ASN A 135 -9.08 2.85 -3.27
C ASN A 135 -8.35 2.03 -2.18
N TRP A 136 -7.15 2.45 -1.81
CA TRP A 136 -6.37 1.91 -0.70
C TRP A 136 -5.57 2.99 0.03
N ALA A 137 -5.19 2.70 1.27
CA ALA A 137 -4.25 3.53 2.01
C ALA A 137 -2.84 3.34 1.45
N VAL A 138 -2.20 4.42 0.97
CA VAL A 138 -0.85 4.38 0.42
C VAL A 138 0.16 4.54 1.55
N PRO A 139 1.03 3.55 1.84
CA PRO A 139 2.15 3.76 2.74
C PRO A 139 3.10 4.81 2.15
N THR A 140 3.36 5.88 2.89
CA THR A 140 4.22 7.00 2.49
C THR A 140 5.45 7.09 3.39
N GLY A 141 6.41 7.93 3.03
CA GLY A 141 7.73 8.07 3.67
C GLY A 141 8.89 7.71 2.75
N ARG A 142 8.66 7.55 1.43
CA ARG A 142 9.73 7.34 0.45
C ARG A 142 10.62 8.57 0.37
N ARG A 143 11.86 8.38 -0.05
CA ARG A 143 12.80 9.47 -0.31
C ARG A 143 13.22 9.48 -1.77
N ASP A 144 13.43 10.68 -2.27
CA ASP A 144 13.80 10.88 -3.67
C ASP A 144 15.20 10.35 -3.97
N GLY A 145 15.30 9.59 -5.06
CA GLY A 145 16.51 9.17 -5.73
C GLY A 145 17.33 10.34 -6.24
N ARG A 146 18.59 10.05 -6.58
CA ARG A 146 19.53 11.05 -7.10
C ARG A 146 20.20 10.62 -8.40
N VAL A 147 19.93 9.40 -8.83
CA VAL A 147 20.55 8.79 -10.01
C VAL A 147 19.41 8.37 -10.90
N SER A 148 19.46 8.79 -12.15
CA SER A 148 18.54 8.36 -13.20
C SER A 148 19.37 8.02 -14.42
N LEU A 149 19.30 6.75 -14.83
CA LEU A 149 20.13 6.20 -15.89
C LEU A 149 19.29 5.34 -16.85
N ALA A 150 19.25 5.73 -18.12
CA ALA A 150 18.53 5.00 -19.17
C ALA A 150 18.96 3.53 -19.29
N SER A 151 20.23 3.22 -18.99
CA SER A 151 20.75 1.85 -19.01
C SER A 151 20.09 0.94 -17.97
N LYS A 152 19.59 1.49 -16.86
CA LYS A 152 18.92 0.73 -15.79
C LYS A 152 17.47 0.37 -16.13
N ALA A 153 16.84 1.13 -17.03
CA ALA A 153 15.49 0.86 -17.51
C ALA A 153 15.42 -0.30 -18.54
N SER A 154 16.57 -0.85 -18.97
CA SER A 154 16.63 -1.95 -19.94
C SER A 154 15.95 -3.24 -19.47
N ASN A 155 15.83 -3.44 -18.15
CA ASN A 155 15.20 -4.61 -17.55
C ASN A 155 13.68 -4.48 -17.36
N LEU A 156 13.06 -3.36 -17.78
CA LEU A 156 11.61 -3.22 -17.73
C LEU A 156 10.92 -4.32 -18.57
N PRO A 157 9.74 -4.80 -18.14
CA PRO A 157 8.95 -5.73 -18.93
C PRO A 157 8.64 -5.16 -20.33
N SER A 158 8.84 -5.99 -21.35
CA SER A 158 8.62 -5.66 -22.75
C SER A 158 7.25 -6.19 -23.19
N PRO A 159 6.54 -5.51 -24.11
CA PRO A 159 5.33 -6.06 -24.71
C PRO A 159 5.57 -7.38 -25.46
N LEU A 160 6.83 -7.73 -25.75
CA LEU A 160 7.27 -8.94 -26.44
C LEU A 160 7.70 -10.08 -25.49
N ASP A 161 7.72 -9.84 -24.17
CA ASP A 161 8.24 -10.83 -23.24
C ASP A 161 7.38 -12.11 -23.23
N SER A 162 8.03 -13.27 -23.10
CA SER A 162 7.36 -14.52 -22.74
C SER A 162 6.82 -14.45 -21.31
N VAL A 163 5.89 -15.33 -20.93
CA VAL A 163 5.40 -15.38 -19.55
C VAL A 163 6.55 -15.65 -18.58
N ASP A 164 7.48 -16.55 -18.90
CA ASP A 164 8.65 -16.82 -18.06
C ASP A 164 9.56 -15.59 -17.88
N ALA A 165 9.78 -14.79 -18.94
CA ALA A 165 10.56 -13.57 -18.83
C ALA A 165 9.85 -12.52 -17.95
N GLN A 166 8.53 -12.38 -18.09
CA GLN A 166 7.72 -11.52 -17.23
C GLN A 166 7.83 -11.96 -15.76
N ARG A 167 7.66 -13.26 -15.49
CA ARG A 167 7.77 -13.84 -14.15
C ARG A 167 9.14 -13.61 -13.53
N GLN A 168 10.23 -13.80 -14.27
CA GLN A 168 11.58 -13.55 -13.79
C GLN A 168 11.79 -12.09 -13.41
N LYS A 169 11.31 -11.15 -14.24
CA LYS A 169 11.42 -9.70 -13.97
C LYS A 169 10.62 -9.28 -12.74
N PHE A 170 9.41 -9.83 -12.55
CA PHE A 170 8.59 -9.57 -11.37
C PHE A 170 9.17 -10.22 -10.11
N ALA A 171 9.64 -11.46 -10.20
CA ALA A 171 10.29 -12.17 -9.10
C ALA A 171 11.58 -11.46 -8.63
N ALA A 172 12.34 -10.88 -9.57
CA ALA A 172 13.51 -10.05 -9.25
C ALA A 172 13.14 -8.80 -8.42
N LYS A 173 11.88 -8.37 -8.45
CA LYS A 173 11.33 -7.30 -7.63
C LYS A 173 10.51 -7.80 -6.42
N GLY A 174 10.60 -9.09 -6.11
CA GLY A 174 9.88 -9.70 -4.98
C GLY A 174 8.37 -9.83 -5.20
N LEU A 175 7.92 -9.81 -6.46
CA LEU A 175 6.52 -9.97 -6.85
C LEU A 175 6.30 -11.37 -7.42
N ASP A 176 5.21 -12.02 -7.01
CA ASP A 176 4.88 -13.38 -7.43
C ASP A 176 4.05 -13.44 -8.74
N ASP A 177 3.73 -14.65 -9.20
CA ASP A 177 2.93 -14.88 -10.42
C ASP A 177 1.53 -14.25 -10.34
N ARG A 178 0.97 -14.10 -9.13
CA ARG A 178 -0.31 -13.41 -8.93
C ARG A 178 -0.14 -11.91 -9.02
N ASP A 179 0.91 -11.36 -8.42
CA ASP A 179 1.23 -9.94 -8.53
C ASP A 179 1.45 -9.56 -10.00
N LEU A 180 2.13 -10.41 -10.80
CA LEU A 180 2.28 -10.23 -12.25
C LEU A 180 0.93 -10.10 -12.96
N VAL A 181 0.07 -11.11 -12.86
CA VAL A 181 -1.23 -11.10 -13.56
C VAL A 181 -2.13 -9.96 -13.06
N THR A 182 -2.07 -9.67 -11.76
CA THR A 182 -2.87 -8.62 -11.15
C THR A 182 -2.43 -7.24 -11.60
N LEU A 183 -1.12 -6.95 -11.63
CA LEU A 183 -0.60 -5.66 -12.06
C LEU A 183 -0.71 -5.46 -13.58
N ALA A 184 -0.59 -6.53 -14.38
CA ALA A 184 -0.92 -6.48 -15.81
C ALA A 184 -2.38 -6.06 -16.05
N GLY A 185 -3.27 -6.36 -15.10
CA GLY A 185 -4.65 -5.86 -15.05
C GLY A 185 -4.79 -4.34 -15.11
N ALA A 186 -3.74 -3.56 -14.81
CA ALA A 186 -3.73 -2.11 -15.00
C ALA A 186 -3.97 -1.69 -16.46
N HIS A 187 -3.72 -2.57 -17.43
CA HIS A 187 -4.06 -2.36 -18.85
C HIS A 187 -5.58 -2.33 -19.13
N THR A 188 -6.44 -2.48 -18.11
CA THR A 188 -7.87 -2.17 -18.21
C THR A 188 -8.17 -0.69 -18.52
N ILE A 189 -7.21 0.21 -18.26
CA ILE A 189 -7.28 1.61 -18.68
C ILE A 189 -6.10 2.00 -19.57
N GLY A 190 -6.31 3.01 -20.41
CA GLY A 190 -5.26 3.59 -21.23
C GLY A 190 -5.19 3.02 -22.65
N GLN A 191 -4.12 3.40 -23.34
CA GLN A 191 -3.94 3.17 -24.77
C GLN A 191 -2.48 2.88 -25.08
N THR A 192 -2.23 2.26 -26.21
CA THR A 192 -0.89 2.00 -26.76
C THR A 192 -0.82 2.41 -28.22
N ASP A 193 0.36 2.83 -28.67
CA ASP A 193 0.60 3.16 -30.06
C ASP A 193 0.73 1.87 -30.90
N CYS A 194 0.19 1.88 -32.12
CA CYS A 194 0.21 0.73 -33.04
C CYS A 194 1.60 0.13 -33.25
N ARG A 195 2.67 0.93 -33.20
CA ARG A 195 4.06 0.47 -33.30
C ARG A 195 4.42 -0.67 -32.34
N PHE A 196 3.77 -0.73 -31.17
CA PHE A 196 4.10 -1.72 -30.13
C PHE A 196 3.45 -3.09 -30.33
N PHE A 197 2.48 -3.21 -31.25
CA PHE A 197 1.80 -4.48 -31.48
C PHE A 197 1.44 -4.76 -32.96
N ARG A 198 1.66 -3.83 -33.90
CA ARG A 198 1.34 -4.02 -35.33
C ARG A 198 2.03 -5.23 -35.96
N TYR A 199 3.18 -5.65 -35.44
CA TYR A 199 3.85 -6.86 -35.92
C TYR A 199 2.95 -8.10 -35.72
N ARG A 200 2.14 -8.14 -34.65
CA ARG A 200 1.13 -9.20 -34.43
C ARG A 200 0.06 -9.23 -35.52
N LEU A 201 -0.18 -8.12 -36.20
CA LEU A 201 -1.24 -8.04 -37.22
C LEU A 201 -0.79 -8.53 -38.59
N TYR A 202 0.52 -8.44 -38.87
CA TYR A 202 1.05 -8.59 -40.24
C TYR A 202 2.32 -9.42 -40.37
N ASN A 203 3.19 -9.43 -39.37
CA ASN A 203 4.53 -10.05 -39.43
C ASN A 203 4.88 -10.70 -38.07
N PHE A 204 3.97 -11.50 -37.53
CA PHE A 204 4.14 -12.17 -36.24
C PHE A 204 5.25 -13.21 -36.29
N THR A 205 5.34 -13.90 -37.42
CA THR A 205 6.41 -14.84 -37.76
C THR A 205 7.21 -14.31 -38.94
N THR A 206 8.40 -14.87 -39.16
CA THR A 206 9.27 -14.55 -40.31
C THR A 206 8.61 -14.80 -41.67
N THR A 207 7.52 -15.57 -41.72
CA THR A 207 6.75 -15.86 -42.93
C THR A 207 5.64 -14.83 -43.23
N GLY A 208 5.47 -13.79 -42.39
CA GLY A 208 4.53 -12.69 -42.69
C GLY A 208 3.06 -12.96 -42.33
N ASN A 209 2.81 -13.75 -41.29
CA ASN A 209 1.45 -14.07 -40.82
C ASN A 209 1.02 -13.21 -39.63
N SER A 210 -0.29 -13.16 -39.37
CA SER A 210 -0.86 -12.60 -38.14
C SER A 210 -0.67 -13.55 -36.94
N ASP A 211 -0.73 -13.01 -35.73
CA ASP A 211 -0.68 -13.76 -34.48
C ASP A 211 -1.91 -14.67 -34.36
N PRO A 212 -1.73 -16.00 -34.30
CA PRO A 212 -2.84 -16.95 -34.24
C PRO A 212 -3.62 -16.91 -32.93
N THR A 213 -3.12 -16.23 -31.90
CA THR A 213 -3.81 -16.06 -30.61
C THR A 213 -4.83 -14.92 -30.63
N LEU A 214 -4.83 -14.08 -31.67
CA LEU A 214 -5.83 -13.03 -31.86
C LEU A 214 -7.11 -13.63 -32.45
N SER A 215 -8.27 -13.24 -31.91
CA SER A 215 -9.55 -13.58 -32.52
C SER A 215 -9.68 -12.90 -33.90
N GLN A 216 -10.37 -13.55 -34.83
CA GLN A 216 -10.50 -13.03 -36.21
C GLN A 216 -11.19 -11.66 -36.26
N SER A 217 -12.18 -11.43 -35.38
CA SER A 217 -12.85 -10.13 -35.24
C SER A 217 -11.89 -9.05 -34.77
N THR A 218 -11.11 -9.34 -33.73
CA THR A 218 -10.15 -8.38 -33.17
C THR A 218 -9.02 -8.09 -34.15
N LEU A 219 -8.50 -9.10 -34.85
CA LEU A 219 -7.51 -8.91 -35.91
C LEU A 219 -8.03 -7.92 -36.97
N THR A 220 -9.27 -8.11 -37.43
CA THR A 220 -9.90 -7.23 -38.43
C THR A 220 -10.04 -5.80 -37.91
N ASP A 221 -10.47 -5.63 -36.66
CA ASP A 221 -10.63 -4.32 -36.03
C ASP A 221 -9.29 -3.60 -35.82
N PHE A 222 -8.24 -4.32 -35.41
CA PHE A 222 -6.91 -3.77 -35.24
C PHE A 222 -6.25 -3.43 -36.59
N GLN A 223 -6.45 -4.22 -37.64
CA GLN A 223 -5.93 -3.88 -38.97
C GLN A 223 -6.58 -2.63 -39.56
N LYS A 224 -7.84 -2.32 -39.21
CA LYS A 224 -8.50 -1.06 -39.57
C LYS A 224 -7.89 0.15 -38.83
N GLN A 225 -7.60 -0.02 -37.54
CA GLN A 225 -7.03 1.04 -36.69
C GLN A 225 -5.53 1.26 -36.93
N CYS A 226 -4.81 0.19 -37.28
CA CYS A 226 -3.38 0.17 -37.52
C CYS A 226 -3.06 -0.34 -38.94
N PRO A 227 -3.37 0.40 -40.02
CA PRO A 227 -3.10 -0.06 -41.39
C PRO A 227 -1.62 -0.34 -41.63
N ARG A 228 -1.31 -1.29 -42.52
CA ARG A 228 0.08 -1.67 -42.86
C ARG A 228 0.93 -0.49 -43.37
N SER A 229 0.29 0.50 -44.00
CA SER A 229 0.94 1.71 -44.53
C SER A 229 1.18 2.81 -43.49
N SER A 230 0.69 2.66 -42.26
CA SER A 230 0.85 3.66 -41.19
C SER A 230 2.28 3.70 -40.64
N ASP A 231 2.65 4.85 -40.09
CA ASP A 231 3.90 4.99 -39.32
C ASP A 231 3.79 4.37 -37.90
N GLY A 232 2.60 3.93 -37.50
CA GLY A 232 2.32 3.26 -36.24
C GLY A 232 2.23 4.22 -35.05
N THR A 233 1.88 5.49 -35.28
CA THR A 233 1.61 6.50 -34.24
C THR A 233 0.16 6.51 -33.78
N GLU A 234 -0.74 5.84 -34.48
CA GLU A 234 -2.14 5.71 -34.13
C GLU A 234 -2.29 4.96 -32.79
N ARG A 235 -3.30 5.36 -32.01
CA ARG A 235 -3.52 4.81 -30.66
C ARG A 235 -4.70 3.87 -30.62
N VAL A 236 -4.51 2.77 -29.92
CA VAL A 236 -5.53 1.77 -29.67
C VAL A 236 -5.71 1.60 -28.17
N ALA A 237 -6.97 1.56 -27.73
CA ALA A 237 -7.33 1.25 -26.35
C ALA A 237 -6.84 -0.14 -25.95
N LEU A 238 -6.19 -0.24 -24.78
CA LEU A 238 -5.76 -1.53 -24.22
C LEU A 238 -6.96 -2.40 -23.78
N ASP A 239 -8.06 -1.75 -23.43
CA ASP A 239 -9.33 -2.38 -23.05
C ASP A 239 -10.47 -1.82 -23.89
N LYS A 240 -10.89 -2.58 -24.91
CA LYS A 240 -11.95 -2.16 -25.82
C LYS A 240 -13.26 -1.98 -25.05
N ASP A 241 -13.95 -0.88 -25.32
CA ASP A 241 -15.25 -0.49 -24.72
C ASP A 241 -15.20 -0.15 -23.21
N SER A 242 -14.04 -0.27 -22.54
CA SER A 242 -13.85 0.04 -21.11
C SER A 242 -12.61 0.90 -20.83
N GLN A 243 -11.99 1.52 -21.84
CA GLN A 243 -10.64 2.10 -21.75
C GLN A 243 -10.40 3.22 -20.71
N LEU A 244 -11.46 3.76 -20.10
CA LEU A 244 -11.39 4.79 -19.03
C LEU A 244 -11.83 4.26 -17.66
N LYS A 245 -12.29 3.02 -17.60
CA LYS A 245 -12.87 2.41 -16.42
C LYS A 245 -12.00 1.24 -15.95
N PHE A 246 -11.58 1.31 -14.71
CA PHE A 246 -10.77 0.30 -14.06
C PHE A 246 -11.64 -0.88 -13.65
N ASP A 247 -11.72 -1.91 -14.49
CA ASP A 247 -12.53 -3.09 -14.19
C ASP A 247 -11.90 -4.40 -14.67
N VAL A 248 -12.70 -5.46 -14.77
CA VAL A 248 -12.22 -6.81 -15.10
C VAL A 248 -12.27 -7.09 -16.61
N ASN A 249 -12.65 -6.11 -17.44
CA ASN A 249 -12.86 -6.33 -18.87
C ASN A 249 -11.54 -6.69 -19.59
N TYR A 250 -10.40 -6.14 -19.17
CA TYR A 250 -9.07 -6.58 -19.56
C TYR A 250 -8.91 -8.12 -19.52
N PHE A 251 -9.27 -8.77 -18.41
CA PHE A 251 -9.09 -10.22 -18.28
C PHE A 251 -10.02 -11.01 -19.20
N LYS A 252 -11.21 -10.48 -19.49
CA LYS A 252 -12.13 -11.07 -20.48
C LYS A 252 -11.55 -10.94 -21.89
N ASN A 253 -10.99 -9.79 -22.22
CA ASN A 253 -10.31 -9.57 -23.51
C ASN A 253 -9.15 -10.55 -23.67
N VAL A 254 -8.29 -10.71 -22.67
CA VAL A 254 -7.18 -11.67 -22.70
C VAL A 254 -7.68 -13.10 -22.86
N ARG A 255 -8.72 -13.52 -22.11
CA ARG A 255 -9.33 -14.85 -22.25
C ARG A 255 -9.88 -15.11 -23.66
N ASP A 256 -10.53 -14.11 -24.24
CA ASP A 256 -11.29 -14.25 -25.50
C ASP A 256 -10.44 -13.97 -26.76
N GLY A 257 -9.11 -13.87 -26.62
CA GLY A 257 -8.19 -13.65 -27.75
C GLY A 257 -8.16 -12.20 -28.25
N ASN A 258 -8.50 -11.25 -27.38
CA ASN A 258 -8.64 -9.83 -27.70
C ASN A 258 -7.59 -8.94 -27.00
N GLY A 259 -6.55 -9.52 -26.39
CA GLY A 259 -5.46 -8.76 -25.77
C GLY A 259 -4.64 -8.00 -26.81
N VAL A 260 -4.37 -6.71 -26.57
CA VAL A 260 -3.68 -5.83 -27.52
C VAL A 260 -2.18 -6.14 -27.60
N LEU A 261 -1.51 -6.22 -26.46
CA LEU A 261 -0.09 -6.56 -26.40
C LEU A 261 0.10 -8.08 -26.39
N GLU A 262 1.20 -8.55 -26.98
CA GLU A 262 1.51 -9.98 -27.02
C GLU A 262 1.77 -10.54 -25.62
N SER A 263 2.50 -9.79 -24.79
CA SER A 263 2.70 -10.07 -23.36
C SER A 263 1.39 -10.29 -22.59
N ASP A 264 0.34 -9.50 -22.86
CA ASP A 264 -0.99 -9.67 -22.26
C ASP A 264 -1.63 -10.97 -22.74
N GLN A 265 -1.69 -11.19 -24.06
CA GLN A 265 -2.36 -12.34 -24.64
C GLN A 265 -1.69 -13.67 -24.23
N ARG A 266 -0.38 -13.64 -23.99
CA ARG A 266 0.39 -14.79 -23.49
C ARG A 266 0.00 -15.23 -22.09
N LEU A 267 -0.55 -14.36 -21.23
CA LEU A 267 -1.00 -14.74 -19.88
C LEU A 267 -2.10 -15.81 -19.92
N TRP A 268 -2.89 -15.85 -21.00
CA TRP A 268 -3.89 -16.90 -21.21
C TRP A 268 -3.28 -18.24 -21.67
N GLY A 269 -2.16 -18.18 -22.41
CA GLY A 269 -1.51 -19.36 -22.98
C GLY A 269 -0.71 -20.18 -21.96
N ASP A 270 -0.23 -19.55 -20.89
CA ASP A 270 0.57 -20.22 -19.86
C ASP A 270 -0.31 -20.81 -18.74
N PRO A 271 -0.16 -22.11 -18.38
CA PRO A 271 -0.98 -22.74 -17.34
C PRO A 271 -0.92 -22.07 -15.97
N THR A 272 0.22 -21.45 -15.61
CA THR A 272 0.47 -20.83 -14.31
C THR A 272 -0.34 -19.56 -14.15
N THR A 273 -0.40 -18.74 -15.20
CA THR A 273 -1.12 -17.47 -15.18
C THR A 273 -2.59 -17.61 -15.60
N ARG A 274 -2.91 -18.60 -16.44
CA ARG A 274 -4.26 -18.83 -16.98
C ARG A 274 -5.33 -19.00 -15.90
N ASP A 275 -5.03 -19.73 -14.82
CA ASP A 275 -5.97 -19.92 -13.71
C ASP A 275 -6.34 -18.59 -13.03
N ILE A 276 -5.37 -17.68 -12.89
CA ILE A 276 -5.58 -16.36 -12.28
C ILE A 276 -6.41 -15.47 -13.21
N VAL A 277 -6.06 -15.44 -14.51
CA VAL A 277 -6.84 -14.72 -15.53
C VAL A 277 -8.28 -15.22 -15.57
N GLN A 278 -8.50 -16.53 -15.56
CA GLN A 278 -9.83 -17.13 -15.56
C GLN A 278 -10.65 -16.71 -14.35
N LYS A 279 -10.05 -16.65 -13.15
CA LYS A 279 -10.73 -16.23 -11.92
C LYS A 279 -11.14 -14.77 -11.97
N TYR A 280 -10.28 -13.88 -12.48
CA TYR A 280 -10.63 -12.46 -12.63
C TYR A 280 -11.65 -12.20 -13.76
N ALA A 281 -11.57 -12.96 -14.87
CA ALA A 281 -12.52 -12.87 -15.98
C ALA A 281 -13.90 -13.48 -15.66
N GLY A 282 -13.98 -14.31 -14.61
CA GLY A 282 -15.18 -15.05 -14.22
C GLY A 282 -16.26 -14.21 -13.53
N THR A 283 -17.49 -14.71 -13.53
CA THR A 283 -18.66 -14.07 -12.91
C THR A 283 -18.82 -14.41 -11.43
N LEU A 284 -18.10 -15.43 -10.92
CA LEU A 284 -18.14 -15.86 -9.53
C LEU A 284 -17.44 -14.84 -8.62
N ARG A 285 -18.19 -13.82 -8.19
CA ARG A 285 -17.79 -12.81 -7.21
C ARG A 285 -18.33 -13.21 -5.83
N GLY A 286 -17.49 -13.26 -4.80
CA GLY A 286 -17.94 -13.55 -3.43
C GLY A 286 -16.90 -14.20 -2.54
N LEU A 287 -17.34 -14.74 -1.39
CA LEU A 287 -16.53 -15.25 -0.26
C LEU A 287 -15.48 -16.33 -0.63
N LEU A 288 -15.59 -16.94 -1.82
CA LEU A 288 -14.72 -18.02 -2.31
C LEU A 288 -13.93 -17.66 -3.59
N GLY A 289 -14.07 -16.44 -4.12
CA GLY A 289 -13.47 -16.02 -5.41
C GLY A 289 -12.31 -15.04 -5.25
N LEU A 290 -11.29 -15.15 -6.13
CA LEU A 290 -10.21 -14.18 -6.27
C LEU A 290 -10.79 -12.86 -6.82
N ARG A 291 -10.71 -11.78 -6.03
CA ARG A 291 -11.28 -10.47 -6.36
C ARG A 291 -10.19 -9.54 -6.88
N PHE A 292 -10.27 -9.18 -8.17
CA PHE A 292 -9.29 -8.32 -8.83
C PHE A 292 -9.07 -7.00 -8.08
N ASP A 293 -10.14 -6.30 -7.71
CA ASP A 293 -10.06 -5.03 -6.98
C ASP A 293 -9.31 -5.15 -5.65
N PHE A 294 -9.47 -6.27 -4.95
CA PHE A 294 -8.81 -6.51 -3.67
C PHE A 294 -7.33 -6.90 -3.84
N GLU A 295 -7.03 -7.83 -4.75
CA GLU A 295 -5.66 -8.25 -5.01
C GLU A 295 -4.85 -7.13 -5.68
N PHE A 296 -5.49 -6.25 -6.46
CA PHE A 296 -4.83 -5.09 -7.06
C PHE A 296 -4.32 -4.12 -6.00
N LYS A 297 -5.11 -3.83 -4.96
CA LYS A 297 -4.64 -3.03 -3.80
C LYS A 297 -3.40 -3.63 -3.16
N LYS A 298 -3.42 -4.94 -2.91
CA LYS A 298 -2.28 -5.65 -2.30
C LYS A 298 -1.04 -5.60 -3.18
N SER A 299 -1.20 -5.90 -4.46
CA SER A 299 -0.11 -5.92 -5.44
C SER A 299 0.48 -4.51 -5.61
N MET A 300 -0.36 -3.46 -5.63
CA MET A 300 0.09 -2.07 -5.66
C MET A 300 0.86 -1.68 -4.40
N VAL A 301 0.43 -2.11 -3.20
CA VAL A 301 1.17 -1.85 -1.95
C VAL A 301 2.52 -2.57 -1.95
N LYS A 302 2.57 -3.84 -2.38
CA LYS A 302 3.83 -4.59 -2.53
C LYS A 302 4.77 -3.90 -3.52
N MET A 303 4.28 -3.61 -4.74
CA MET A 303 5.04 -2.92 -5.78
C MET A 303 5.56 -1.57 -5.30
N SER A 304 4.72 -0.79 -4.61
CA SER A 304 5.10 0.53 -4.10
C SER A 304 6.15 0.44 -2.96
N SER A 305 6.48 -0.76 -2.48
CA SER A 305 7.47 -1.00 -1.42
C SER A 305 8.80 -1.54 -1.97
N ILE A 306 8.94 -1.67 -3.29
CA ILE A 306 10.16 -2.15 -3.94
C ILE A 306 11.32 -1.17 -3.67
N GLU A 307 12.40 -1.70 -3.08
CA GLU A 307 13.72 -1.05 -2.95
C GLU A 307 13.66 0.41 -2.41
N VAL A 308 12.67 0.71 -1.57
CA VAL A 308 12.39 2.08 -1.14
C VAL A 308 13.47 2.68 -0.25
N LYS A 309 13.84 3.93 -0.54
CA LYS A 309 14.85 4.68 0.21
C LYS A 309 14.23 5.30 1.46
N THR A 310 14.73 4.96 2.66
CA THR A 310 14.17 5.43 3.94
C THR A 310 15.22 6.08 4.85
N GLY A 311 14.77 6.87 5.84
CA GLY A 311 15.48 7.97 6.49
C GLY A 311 16.85 7.77 7.17
N ARG A 312 17.42 6.55 7.28
CA ARG A 312 18.78 6.34 7.82
C ARG A 312 19.81 5.85 6.81
N GLU A 313 19.42 5.08 5.80
CA GLU A 313 20.33 4.60 4.76
C GLU A 313 20.88 5.74 3.89
N PHE A 314 20.15 6.85 3.79
CA PHE A 314 20.50 8.02 2.99
C PHE A 314 21.28 9.12 3.75
N ARG A 315 21.45 8.99 5.07
CA ARG A 315 21.98 10.07 5.92
C ARG A 315 23.50 10.14 6.02
N SER A 316 24.23 9.22 5.39
CA SER A 316 25.67 9.10 5.62
C SER A 316 26.54 10.13 4.90
N ASN A 317 26.07 10.95 3.94
CA ASN A 317 27.02 11.84 3.23
C ASN A 317 26.57 13.20 2.64
N VAL A 318 25.31 13.67 2.73
CA VAL A 318 24.97 14.95 2.03
C VAL A 318 23.92 15.78 2.76
N ARG A 319 24.21 17.07 2.97
CA ARG A 319 23.22 18.08 3.41
C ARG A 319 22.06 18.08 2.40
N GLN A 320 20.86 17.79 2.89
CA GLN A 320 19.64 17.65 2.10
C GLN A 320 19.22 19.00 1.52
N PHE A 321 19.67 19.31 0.31
CA PHE A 321 19.04 20.35 -0.51
C PHE A 321 17.88 19.70 -1.26
N GLN A 322 16.67 19.87 -0.74
CA GLN A 322 15.44 19.49 -1.43
C GLN A 322 15.12 20.56 -2.47
N SER A 323 15.01 20.15 -3.73
CA SER A 323 14.53 21.01 -4.81
C SER A 323 13.03 21.26 -4.67
N SER A 324 12.60 22.51 -4.95
CA SER A 324 11.18 22.88 -5.04
C SER A 324 10.45 22.23 -6.22
N PHE A 325 11.17 21.57 -7.13
CA PHE A 325 10.63 20.85 -8.28
C PHE A 325 11.14 19.41 -8.33
N CYS A 326 10.29 18.47 -8.74
CA CYS A 326 10.71 17.10 -8.99
C CYS A 326 11.71 17.05 -10.15
N GLY A 327 12.82 16.33 -9.95
CA GLY A 327 13.77 16.06 -11.02
C GLY A 327 14.76 17.17 -11.43
N LYS A 328 14.83 18.29 -10.70
CA LYS A 328 15.94 19.26 -10.86
C LYS A 328 17.10 18.90 -9.93
N SER A 329 18.22 18.48 -10.52
CA SER A 329 19.49 18.42 -9.82
C SER A 329 19.93 19.85 -9.48
N ILE A 330 20.03 20.18 -8.20
CA ILE A 330 20.71 21.41 -7.79
C ILE A 330 22.18 21.17 -8.06
N ALA A 331 22.72 21.82 -9.10
CA ALA A 331 24.14 21.86 -9.37
C ALA A 331 24.87 22.22 -8.07
N THR A 332 25.89 21.44 -7.73
CA THR A 332 26.81 21.72 -6.62
C THR A 332 27.30 23.15 -6.76
N VAL A 333 26.82 24.06 -5.91
CA VAL A 333 27.49 25.34 -5.70
C VAL A 333 28.77 24.99 -4.96
N GLU A 334 29.87 24.86 -5.70
CA GLU A 334 31.20 24.98 -5.13
C GLU A 334 31.25 26.34 -4.43
N PHE A 335 31.21 26.33 -3.10
CA PHE A 335 31.52 27.50 -2.32
C PHE A 335 33.04 27.69 -2.42
N THR A 336 33.49 28.38 -3.47
CA THR A 336 34.83 28.95 -3.49
C THR A 336 34.90 29.92 -2.32
N ARG A 337 35.71 29.53 -1.33
CA ARG A 337 36.08 30.36 -0.19
C ARG A 337 36.90 31.54 -0.73
N THR A 338 36.24 32.68 -0.93
CA THR A 338 36.91 33.95 -1.11
C THR A 338 36.96 34.64 0.26
N ASP A 339 38.17 34.70 0.82
CA ASP A 339 38.45 35.50 2.00
C ASP A 339 38.16 36.97 1.68
N ALA A 340 37.19 37.57 2.40
CA ALA A 340 36.95 39.00 2.39
C ALA A 340 36.85 39.50 3.82
N TYR A 341 37.95 40.15 4.21
CA TYR A 341 38.17 40.85 5.46
C TYR A 341 37.33 42.12 5.49
N THR A 342 36.32 42.22 6.36
CA THR A 342 35.84 43.52 6.82
C THR A 342 35.31 43.46 8.25
N ASN A 343 35.93 44.29 9.09
CA ASN A 343 35.52 44.65 10.44
C ASN A 343 34.10 45.24 10.43
N HIS A 344 33.24 44.80 11.35
CA HIS A 344 32.44 45.76 12.12
C HIS A 344 32.02 45.17 13.47
N LYS A 345 32.42 45.89 14.52
CA LYS A 345 32.04 45.68 15.92
C LYS A 345 30.54 45.97 16.11
N SER A 346 29.84 45.08 16.82
CA SER A 346 28.94 45.50 17.89
C SER A 346 28.63 44.30 18.78
N VAL A 347 28.99 44.42 20.06
CA VAL A 347 28.76 43.42 21.11
C VAL A 347 27.54 43.88 21.91
N SER A 348 26.54 43.02 22.06
CA SER A 348 25.59 43.13 23.16
C SER A 348 25.50 41.79 23.90
N LYS A 349 25.82 41.85 25.20
CA LYS A 349 25.69 40.79 26.20
C LYS A 349 24.24 40.69 26.63
N ILE A 350 23.70 39.47 26.76
CA ILE A 350 22.68 39.16 27.75
C ILE A 350 23.06 37.84 28.45
N ASN A 351 23.14 37.92 29.78
CA ASN A 351 23.49 36.84 30.69
C ASN A 351 22.32 35.86 30.91
N SER A 352 22.72 34.65 31.31
CA SER A 352 21.98 33.51 31.87
C SER A 352 20.77 33.82 32.76
N LEU A 353 19.77 32.91 32.73
CA LEU A 353 19.17 32.25 33.91
C LEU A 353 17.97 31.37 33.50
N PHE A 354 18.08 30.04 33.60
CA PHE A 354 16.94 29.18 33.88
C PHE A 354 17.39 27.97 34.71
N SER A 355 17.00 27.96 35.97
CA SER A 355 17.19 26.85 36.91
C SER A 355 16.14 25.76 36.68
N LEU A 356 16.57 24.50 36.74
CA LEU A 356 15.70 23.33 36.76
C LEU A 356 14.82 23.29 38.03
N GLY A 357 13.53 23.04 37.84
CA GLY A 357 12.62 22.56 38.88
C GLY A 357 11.99 21.23 38.45
N LYS A 358 12.40 20.11 39.09
CA LYS A 358 11.74 18.80 38.95
C LYS A 358 10.45 18.78 39.78
N LYS A 359 9.28 18.66 39.15
CA LYS A 359 8.03 18.25 39.83
C LYS A 359 7.85 16.74 39.70
N LYS A 360 7.68 16.04 40.83
CA LYS A 360 7.20 14.65 40.91
C LYS A 360 5.70 14.63 40.54
N VAL A 361 5.31 13.80 39.58
CA VAL A 361 3.90 13.52 39.24
C VAL A 361 3.40 12.36 40.12
N LYS A 362 2.23 12.52 40.72
CA LYS A 362 1.53 11.54 41.58
C LYS A 362 0.53 10.78 40.68
N THR A 363 0.64 9.45 40.59
CA THR A 363 -0.22 8.62 39.73
C THR A 363 -1.62 8.47 40.36
N ILE A 364 -2.67 8.85 39.63
CA ILE A 364 -4.08 8.69 40.04
C ILE A 364 -4.57 7.32 39.55
N LYS A 365 -5.14 6.50 40.43
CA LYS A 365 -5.69 5.17 40.11
C LYS A 365 -7.06 5.33 39.42
N ARG A 366 -7.25 4.70 38.26
CA ARG A 366 -8.49 4.79 37.44
C ARG A 366 -9.49 3.70 37.83
N GLU A 367 -10.78 3.97 37.69
CA GLU A 367 -11.86 3.01 37.97
C GLU A 367 -11.89 1.85 36.97
N THR A 368 -12.35 0.67 37.38
CA THR A 368 -12.51 -0.50 36.52
C THR A 368 -13.76 -0.39 35.65
N VAL A 369 -13.64 -0.65 34.35
CA VAL A 369 -14.75 -0.56 33.39
C VAL A 369 -15.05 -1.93 32.78
N ILE A 370 -16.32 -2.31 32.69
CA ILE A 370 -16.79 -3.55 32.07
C ILE A 370 -17.84 -3.17 31.02
N PRO A 371 -17.58 -3.33 29.72
CA PRO A 371 -18.57 -3.04 28.68
C PRO A 371 -19.80 -3.96 28.78
N ASP A 372 -20.97 -3.40 28.50
CA ASP A 372 -22.25 -4.13 28.52
C ASP A 372 -22.30 -5.20 27.41
N PRO A 373 -22.99 -6.33 27.61
CA PRO A 373 -23.16 -7.34 26.57
C PRO A 373 -24.05 -6.83 25.40
N ASP A 374 -23.73 -7.26 24.18
CA ASP A 374 -24.48 -6.94 22.96
C ASP A 374 -24.99 -8.21 22.26
N TYR A 375 -26.31 -8.31 22.12
CA TYR A 375 -27.01 -9.47 21.57
C TYR A 375 -27.41 -9.30 20.10
N ARG A 376 -27.12 -8.15 19.46
CA ARG A 376 -27.58 -7.86 18.10
C ARG A 376 -27.04 -8.85 17.08
N ILE A 377 -25.73 -9.12 17.10
CA ILE A 377 -25.08 -10.06 16.18
C ILE A 377 -25.69 -11.47 16.28
N PRO A 378 -25.75 -12.12 17.46
CA PRO A 378 -26.33 -13.46 17.55
C PRO A 378 -27.82 -13.49 17.15
N ILE A 379 -28.60 -12.47 17.51
CA ILE A 379 -30.02 -12.39 17.12
C ILE A 379 -30.17 -12.30 15.59
N VAL A 380 -29.38 -11.45 14.93
CA VAL A 380 -29.41 -11.30 13.47
C VAL A 380 -29.02 -12.61 12.77
N LEU A 381 -27.98 -13.30 13.26
CA LEU A 381 -27.56 -14.59 12.69
C LEU A 381 -28.63 -15.67 12.86
N LEU A 382 -29.29 -15.73 14.02
CA LEU A 382 -30.39 -16.67 14.25
C LEU A 382 -31.60 -16.35 13.37
N GLY A 383 -31.94 -15.08 13.21
CA GLY A 383 -33.01 -14.64 12.30
C GLY A 383 -32.71 -14.98 10.84
N PHE A 384 -31.48 -14.75 10.39
CA PHE A 384 -31.04 -15.10 9.04
C PHE A 384 -31.05 -16.63 8.82
N ALA A 385 -30.58 -17.41 9.79
CA ALA A 385 -30.67 -18.86 9.75
C ALA A 385 -32.13 -19.33 9.66
N GLY A 386 -33.05 -18.74 10.43
CA GLY A 386 -34.48 -19.01 10.36
C GLY A 386 -35.07 -18.71 8.97
N GLY A 387 -34.67 -17.60 8.35
CA GLY A 387 -35.06 -17.27 6.97
C GLY A 387 -34.52 -18.27 5.94
N LEU A 388 -33.29 -18.77 6.12
CA LEU A 388 -32.73 -19.81 5.26
C LEU A 388 -33.44 -21.15 5.40
N VAL A 389 -33.83 -21.55 6.63
CA VAL A 389 -34.66 -22.74 6.86
C VAL A 389 -36.02 -22.57 6.17
N TYR A 390 -36.65 -21.40 6.28
CA TYR A 390 -37.92 -21.10 5.62
C TYR A 390 -37.83 -21.20 4.08
N GLY A 391 -36.68 -20.90 3.50
CA GLY A 391 -36.41 -21.03 2.06
C GLY A 391 -35.82 -22.38 1.63
N ASP A 392 -36.01 -23.45 2.42
CA ASP A 392 -35.50 -24.81 2.17
C ASP A 392 -33.96 -24.92 1.98
N ASN A 393 -33.20 -23.93 2.44
CA ASN A 393 -31.73 -23.93 2.34
C ASN A 393 -31.07 -24.39 3.64
N LEU A 394 -31.32 -25.64 4.03
CA LEU A 394 -30.84 -26.21 5.29
C LEU A 394 -29.31 -26.28 5.38
N LEU A 395 -28.64 -26.52 4.23
CA LEU A 395 -27.18 -26.62 4.16
C LEU A 395 -26.49 -25.31 4.54
N ALA A 396 -27.04 -24.16 4.14
CA ALA A 396 -26.55 -22.85 4.55
C ALA A 396 -27.07 -22.45 5.94
N ALA A 397 -28.29 -22.84 6.31
CA ALA A 397 -28.89 -22.48 7.59
C ALA A 397 -28.16 -23.06 8.80
N ALA A 398 -27.72 -24.33 8.71
CA ALA A 398 -27.09 -25.04 9.82
C ALA A 398 -25.81 -24.35 10.37
N PRO A 399 -24.79 -24.01 9.55
CA PRO A 399 -23.59 -23.35 10.06
C PRO A 399 -23.87 -21.93 10.59
N VAL A 400 -24.79 -21.19 9.96
CA VAL A 400 -25.17 -19.84 10.41
C VAL A 400 -25.89 -19.88 11.75
N GLY A 401 -26.85 -20.80 11.91
CA GLY A 401 -27.60 -20.98 13.15
C GLY A 401 -26.71 -21.43 14.29
N LEU A 402 -25.78 -22.36 14.04
CA LEU A 402 -24.83 -22.83 15.03
C LEU A 402 -23.88 -21.71 15.50
N LEU A 403 -23.41 -20.87 14.58
CA LEU A 403 -22.62 -19.68 14.93
C LEU A 403 -23.44 -18.68 15.74
N GLY A 404 -24.69 -18.43 15.38
CA GLY A 404 -25.61 -17.55 16.12
C GLY A 404 -25.84 -18.03 17.56
N LEU A 405 -26.08 -19.33 17.77
CA LEU A 405 -26.24 -19.93 19.10
C LEU A 405 -24.94 -19.87 19.91
N LEU A 406 -23.80 -20.14 19.28
CA LEU A 406 -22.49 -20.05 19.92
C LEU A 406 -22.24 -18.62 20.42
N LEU A 407 -22.42 -17.61 19.56
CA LEU A 407 -22.21 -16.23 19.94
C LEU A 407 -23.21 -15.78 21.03
N LEU A 408 -24.47 -16.21 20.95
CA LEU A 408 -25.47 -15.93 21.99
C LEU A 408 -25.01 -16.45 23.36
N PHE A 409 -24.51 -17.70 23.40
CA PHE A 409 -23.98 -18.28 24.62
C PHE A 409 -22.75 -17.53 25.12
N GLN A 410 -21.81 -17.18 24.24
CA GLN A 410 -20.60 -16.44 24.59
C GLN A 410 -20.92 -15.04 25.14
N THR A 411 -21.90 -14.31 24.56
CA THR A 411 -22.36 -12.99 25.05
C THR A 411 -22.78 -13.05 26.52
N THR A 412 -23.33 -14.17 27.00
CA THR A 412 -23.73 -14.31 28.41
C THR A 412 -22.56 -14.62 29.35
N ARG A 413 -21.48 -15.20 28.85
CA ARG A 413 -20.44 -15.82 29.69
C ARG A 413 -19.09 -15.11 29.70
N VAL A 414 -18.77 -14.37 28.65
CA VAL A 414 -17.47 -13.68 28.51
C VAL A 414 -17.62 -12.23 28.93
N ARG A 415 -16.66 -11.69 29.67
CA ARG A 415 -16.57 -10.27 30.00
C ARG A 415 -15.15 -9.75 29.79
N PHE A 416 -15.06 -8.55 29.25
CA PHE A 416 -13.82 -7.77 29.21
C PHE A 416 -13.81 -6.84 30.41
N VAL A 417 -12.75 -6.93 31.22
CA VAL A 417 -12.57 -6.15 32.44
C VAL A 417 -11.35 -5.27 32.23
N PHE A 418 -11.56 -3.95 32.23
CA PHE A 418 -10.54 -2.95 32.04
C PHE A 418 -10.17 -2.33 33.37
N ASP A 419 -9.06 -2.75 33.97
CA ASP A 419 -8.53 -2.13 35.19
C ASP A 419 -7.61 -0.94 34.85
N ASP A 420 -6.84 -0.45 35.82
CA ASP A 420 -5.93 0.68 35.67
C ASP A 420 -4.65 0.35 34.88
N GLU A 421 -4.28 -0.92 34.78
CA GLU A 421 -3.01 -1.38 34.20
C GLU A 421 -3.15 -2.39 33.06
N ALA A 422 -4.29 -3.08 32.94
CA ALA A 422 -4.50 -4.21 32.05
C ALA A 422 -5.95 -4.43 31.60
N LEU A 423 -6.07 -5.10 30.45
CA LEU A 423 -7.28 -5.77 29.99
C LEU A 423 -7.25 -7.22 30.47
N GLU A 424 -8.32 -7.66 31.12
CA GLU A 424 -8.55 -9.06 31.51
C GLU A 424 -9.82 -9.61 30.86
N VAL A 425 -9.75 -10.86 30.38
CA VAL A 425 -10.91 -11.60 29.88
C VAL A 425 -11.33 -12.63 30.92
N LYS A 426 -12.56 -12.49 31.41
CA LYS A 426 -13.15 -13.39 32.41
C LYS A 426 -14.27 -14.21 31.79
N VAL A 427 -14.35 -15.48 32.17
CA VAL A 427 -15.36 -16.42 31.67
C VAL A 427 -16.02 -17.14 32.84
N GLY A 428 -17.35 -17.04 32.99
CA GLY A 428 -18.08 -17.75 34.04
C GLY A 428 -19.26 -16.99 34.61
N LYS A 429 -19.99 -17.61 35.55
CA LYS A 429 -21.17 -17.02 36.20
C LYS A 429 -20.82 -16.02 37.32
N GLU A 430 -19.66 -16.20 37.96
CA GLU A 430 -19.25 -15.39 39.12
C GLU A 430 -18.11 -14.40 38.81
N LEU A 431 -17.59 -14.38 37.57
CA LEU A 431 -16.47 -13.50 37.16
C LEU A 431 -15.20 -13.65 38.02
N ASP A 432 -14.98 -14.83 38.59
CA ASP A 432 -13.93 -15.03 39.60
C ASP A 432 -12.57 -15.48 39.03
N GLU A 433 -12.50 -16.11 37.85
CA GLU A 433 -11.23 -16.62 37.31
C GLU A 433 -11.05 -16.34 35.82
N SER A 434 -9.90 -15.74 35.47
CA SER A 434 -9.34 -15.75 34.13
C SER A 434 -8.67 -17.11 33.91
N GLY A 435 -9.44 -18.11 33.46
CA GLY A 435 -8.91 -19.43 33.14
C GLY A 435 -7.66 -19.37 32.25
N GLU A 436 -6.77 -20.36 32.33
CA GLU A 436 -5.57 -20.40 31.49
C GLU A 436 -5.92 -20.46 30.00
N ASN A 437 -5.17 -19.70 29.19
CA ASN A 437 -5.29 -19.76 27.74
C ASN A 437 -4.81 -21.11 27.21
N VAL A 438 -5.75 -22.00 26.92
CA VAL A 438 -5.48 -23.37 26.39
C VAL A 438 -4.64 -23.36 25.11
N PHE A 439 -4.71 -22.29 24.30
CA PHE A 439 -4.00 -22.19 23.03
C PHE A 439 -2.65 -21.46 23.09
N VAL A 440 -2.44 -20.61 24.09
CA VAL A 440 -1.29 -19.67 24.10
C VAL A 440 -0.46 -19.76 25.39
N GLY A 441 -0.98 -20.41 26.43
CA GLY A 441 -0.36 -20.48 27.76
C GLY A 441 -0.49 -19.17 28.54
N GLY A 442 -0.67 -19.27 29.86
CA GLY A 442 -0.74 -18.11 30.76
C GLY A 442 -2.14 -17.54 31.00
N LYS A 443 -2.22 -16.54 31.90
CA LYS A 443 -3.47 -15.90 32.32
C LYS A 443 -4.05 -15.01 31.23
N ASN A 444 -5.37 -14.94 31.13
CA ASN A 444 -6.13 -14.07 30.22
C ASN A 444 -6.08 -12.57 30.64
N ARG A 445 -4.88 -12.05 30.95
CA ARG A 445 -4.67 -10.68 31.44
C ARG A 445 -3.44 -10.04 30.80
N TRP A 446 -3.65 -8.94 30.08
CA TRP A 446 -2.63 -8.24 29.30
C TRP A 446 -2.47 -6.79 29.73
N LYS A 447 -1.26 -6.38 30.11
CA LYS A 447 -0.97 -5.00 30.52
C LYS A 447 -1.06 -4.05 29.34
N TYR A 448 -1.66 -2.86 29.50
CA TYR A 448 -1.75 -1.88 28.40
C TYR A 448 -0.37 -1.49 27.83
N SER A 449 0.68 -1.53 28.67
CA SER A 449 2.06 -1.27 28.22
C SER A 449 2.60 -2.30 27.22
N SER A 450 2.02 -3.51 27.15
CA SER A 450 2.41 -4.51 26.15
C SER A 450 1.64 -4.38 24.84
N PHE A 451 0.59 -3.56 24.78
CA PHE A 451 -0.22 -3.40 23.57
C PHE A 451 0.60 -2.70 22.49
N VAL A 452 0.79 -3.40 21.39
CA VAL A 452 1.43 -2.88 20.19
C VAL A 452 0.40 -2.15 19.34
N ASN A 453 -0.77 -2.78 19.15
CA ASN A 453 -1.87 -2.25 18.35
C ASN A 453 -3.20 -2.92 18.74
N TRP A 454 -4.32 -2.28 18.44
CA TRP A 454 -5.65 -2.85 18.58
C TRP A 454 -6.62 -2.22 17.58
N GLU A 455 -7.70 -2.91 17.23
CA GLU A 455 -8.70 -2.41 16.29
C GLU A 455 -10.06 -3.07 16.47
N LEU A 456 -11.14 -2.33 16.20
CA LEU A 456 -12.48 -2.88 15.99
C LEU A 456 -12.79 -2.89 14.48
N TRP A 457 -12.93 -4.07 13.89
CA TRP A 457 -13.28 -4.20 12.48
C TRP A 457 -14.75 -3.90 12.25
N TRP A 458 -15.02 -3.18 11.16
CA TRP A 458 -16.33 -2.64 10.79
C TRP A 458 -16.86 -1.63 11.83
N PRO A 459 -16.25 -0.44 11.99
CA PRO A 459 -16.58 0.49 13.08
C PRO A 459 -18.05 0.94 13.15
N ASN A 460 -18.78 0.94 12.02
CA ASN A 460 -20.22 1.23 12.00
C ASN A 460 -21.09 0.05 12.47
N PHE A 461 -20.55 -1.17 12.48
CA PHE A 461 -21.17 -2.39 13.00
C PHE A 461 -20.07 -3.36 13.46
N PRO A 462 -19.44 -3.11 14.62
CA PRO A 462 -18.20 -3.79 14.98
C PRO A 462 -18.49 -5.26 15.25
N ILE A 463 -17.85 -6.15 14.50
CA ILE A 463 -18.06 -7.61 14.61
C ILE A 463 -16.87 -8.29 15.28
N LEU A 464 -15.67 -7.74 15.13
CA LEU A 464 -14.43 -8.35 15.62
C LEU A 464 -13.52 -7.30 16.24
N VAL A 465 -12.99 -7.59 17.43
CA VAL A 465 -11.91 -6.83 18.04
C VAL A 465 -10.62 -7.64 17.92
N TYR A 466 -9.60 -6.98 17.41
CA TYR A 466 -8.24 -7.47 17.28
C TYR A 466 -7.35 -6.70 18.24
N PHE A 467 -6.41 -7.37 18.90
CA PHE A 467 -5.27 -6.68 19.50
C PHE A 467 -4.00 -7.51 19.42
N LYS A 468 -2.86 -6.81 19.30
CA LYS A 468 -1.52 -7.38 19.28
C LYS A 468 -0.75 -6.86 20.48
N GLU A 469 -0.07 -7.77 21.17
CA GLU A 469 0.60 -7.50 22.45
C GLU A 469 1.94 -8.24 22.56
N THR A 470 2.90 -7.76 23.35
CA THR A 470 4.26 -8.34 23.46
C THR A 470 4.56 -9.06 24.78
N GLN A 471 3.59 -9.16 25.70
CA GLN A 471 3.73 -9.84 26.98
C GLN A 471 3.81 -11.36 26.80
N THR A 472 3.06 -11.94 25.86
CA THR A 472 3.08 -13.38 25.61
C THR A 472 4.26 -13.78 24.73
N LYS A 473 4.56 -12.97 23.71
CA LYS A 473 5.66 -13.22 22.76
C LYS A 473 6.39 -11.91 22.39
N PRO A 474 7.73 -11.85 22.42
CA PRO A 474 8.49 -10.64 22.08
C PRO A 474 8.23 -10.10 20.66
N GLU A 475 7.97 -10.98 19.69
CA GLU A 475 7.60 -10.67 18.30
C GLU A 475 6.15 -10.15 18.15
N GLY A 476 5.39 -10.26 19.24
CA GLY A 476 4.00 -9.85 19.40
C GLY A 476 3.00 -10.94 19.07
N GLN A 477 2.14 -11.27 20.04
CA GLN A 477 1.05 -12.23 19.93
C GLN A 477 -0.24 -11.51 19.55
N ILE A 478 -1.03 -12.16 18.68
CA ILE A 478 -2.30 -11.65 18.16
C ILE A 478 -3.47 -12.34 18.85
N HIS A 479 -4.49 -11.57 19.17
CA HIS A 479 -5.75 -12.02 19.73
C HIS A 479 -6.93 -11.50 18.90
N PHE A 480 -7.94 -12.36 18.71
CA PHE A 480 -9.20 -12.03 18.04
C PHE A 480 -10.37 -12.41 18.93
N PHE A 481 -11.30 -11.50 19.14
CA PHE A 481 -12.53 -11.76 19.86
C PHE A 481 -13.73 -11.21 19.09
N PRO A 482 -14.85 -11.95 18.99
CA PRO A 482 -16.08 -11.39 18.47
C PRO A 482 -16.53 -10.23 19.38
N VAL A 483 -17.06 -9.16 18.79
CA VAL A 483 -17.60 -8.02 19.54
C VAL A 483 -19.01 -8.38 20.00
N ILE A 484 -19.05 -9.15 21.09
CA ILE A 484 -20.26 -9.53 21.83
C ILE A 484 -20.59 -8.53 22.94
N PHE A 485 -20.02 -7.32 22.86
CA PHE A 485 -20.17 -6.22 23.82
C PHE A 485 -20.61 -4.96 23.10
N ASN A 486 -21.06 -3.96 23.86
CA ASN A 486 -21.35 -2.63 23.34
C ASN A 486 -20.10 -2.05 22.69
N GLY A 487 -20.09 -2.03 21.35
CA GLY A 487 -18.92 -1.65 20.56
C GLY A 487 -18.44 -0.22 20.82
N LYS A 488 -19.36 0.70 21.17
CA LYS A 488 -19.00 2.08 21.50
C LYS A 488 -18.28 2.16 22.85
N GLN A 489 -18.83 1.53 23.90
CA GLN A 489 -18.18 1.48 25.21
C GLN A 489 -16.82 0.78 25.13
N LEU A 490 -16.75 -0.32 24.37
CA LEU A 490 -15.51 -1.05 24.15
C LEU A 490 -14.46 -0.19 23.43
N TYR A 491 -14.85 0.56 22.41
CA TYR A 491 -13.96 1.48 21.71
C TYR A 491 -13.48 2.61 22.62
N ASP A 492 -14.41 3.27 23.32
CA ASP A 492 -14.11 4.41 24.20
C ASP A 492 -13.11 4.00 25.31
N VAL A 493 -13.33 2.86 25.96
CA VAL A 493 -12.42 2.36 27.02
C VAL A 493 -11.06 1.92 26.45
N MET A 494 -11.02 1.31 25.26
CA MET A 494 -9.76 0.92 24.62
C MET A 494 -8.93 2.16 24.26
N VAL A 495 -9.54 3.23 23.73
CA VAL A 495 -8.85 4.51 23.46
C VAL A 495 -8.35 5.14 24.75
N GLU A 496 -9.17 5.16 25.80
CA GLU A 496 -8.81 5.75 27.10
C GLU A 496 -7.65 5.01 27.77
N ARG A 497 -7.63 3.68 27.68
CA ARG A 497 -6.72 2.81 28.45
C ARG A 497 -5.48 2.39 27.67
N ALA A 498 -5.64 1.96 26.42
CA ALA A 498 -4.55 1.50 25.55
C ALA A 498 -4.03 2.59 24.60
N GLY A 499 -4.67 3.77 24.59
CA GLY A 499 -4.38 4.83 23.62
C GLY A 499 -5.09 4.59 22.27
N PRO A 500 -5.04 5.55 21.35
CA PRO A 500 -5.67 5.40 20.04
C PRO A 500 -5.04 4.24 19.26
N SER A 501 -5.87 3.52 18.51
CA SER A 501 -5.40 2.51 17.55
C SER A 501 -4.36 3.12 16.60
N LYS A 502 -3.27 2.39 16.35
CA LYS A 502 -2.15 2.87 15.52
C LYS A 502 -2.33 2.56 14.03
N THR A 503 -3.30 1.72 13.64
CA THR A 503 -3.66 1.42 12.25
C THR A 503 -5.15 1.07 12.11
N SER A 504 -5.79 1.49 11.02
CA SER A 504 -7.08 0.94 10.57
C SER A 504 -6.81 -0.25 9.62
N GLY A 505 -6.63 -1.45 10.16
CA GLY A 505 -6.63 -2.74 9.46
C GLY A 505 -5.49 -3.67 9.87
N PRO A 506 -5.65 -5.00 9.77
CA PRO A 506 -4.54 -5.96 9.89
C PRO A 506 -3.70 -5.96 8.60
N ASN A 507 -2.38 -5.94 8.75
CA ASN A 507 -1.42 -6.22 7.68
C ASN A 507 -1.42 -7.72 7.32
#